data_AF-A0A421CKS5-F1
#
_entry.id   AF-A0A421CKS5-F1
#
_cell.length_a   1.000
_cell.length_b   1.000
_cell.length_c   1.000
_cell.angle_alpha   90.00
_cell.angle_beta   90.00
_cell.angle_gamma   90.00
#
_symmetry.space_group_name_H-M   'P 1'
#
loop_
_entity.id
_entity.type
_entity.pdbx_description
1 polymer ?
#
loop_
_entity_poly.entity_id
_entity_poly.type
_entity_poly.pdbx_seq_one_letter_code
_entity_poly.pdbx_strand_id
1 'polypeptide(L)'
;MGILNSGKNGKKYSSRNRALFTVFFVVLLIAFVSYYAFGYKMEVVVPSEDVNLSDLTFNDDVFSLLGEAPFPPDQGLANGVSVDREDGESIRVFYPPEDNSVVCLQFEVNSRNINVYIWKTFSVDSARSVWDTLFLVEASVLTRDLGRIKKPDYYYAKIVRFGGRDQTLIWQKGKWVVLVKSPGFTLEEDEERLILTELFDSSIRS
;
A
#
# COMPACT_ATOMS: atom_id res chain seq x y z
N MET A 1 62.61 52.23 -8.65
CA MET A 1 62.30 51.10 -7.76
C MET A 1 60.80 51.00 -7.62
N GLY A 2 60.18 50.04 -8.32
CA GLY A 2 58.75 49.80 -8.23
C GLY A 2 58.44 48.90 -7.04
N ILE A 3 57.33 49.17 -6.36
CA ILE A 3 56.66 48.16 -5.53
C ILE A 3 55.20 48.12 -5.96
N LEU A 4 54.80 46.90 -6.29
CA LEU A 4 53.59 46.47 -6.95
C LEU A 4 52.32 46.78 -6.15
N ASN A 5 51.31 47.27 -6.88
CA ASN A 5 49.89 47.03 -6.58
C ASN A 5 49.65 45.51 -6.45
N SER A 6 49.36 45.02 -5.25
CA SER A 6 48.79 43.69 -5.05
C SER A 6 47.27 43.80 -5.01
N GLY A 7 46.63 43.20 -6.01
CA GLY A 7 45.23 43.38 -6.35
C GLY A 7 44.26 42.87 -5.30
N LYS A 8 43.33 43.74 -4.91
CA LYS A 8 42.02 43.34 -4.39
C LYS A 8 41.19 42.75 -5.54
N ASN A 9 41.29 41.45 -5.78
CA ASN A 9 40.34 40.71 -6.62
C ASN A 9 39.74 39.53 -5.84
N GLY A 10 39.20 39.83 -4.66
CA GLY A 10 38.14 38.97 -4.11
C GLY A 10 36.90 39.19 -4.95
N LYS A 11 36.62 38.27 -5.89
CA LYS A 11 35.32 38.24 -6.61
C LYS A 11 34.22 38.26 -5.55
N LYS A 12 33.61 39.43 -5.33
CA LYS A 12 32.35 39.55 -4.60
C LYS A 12 31.32 38.78 -5.43
N TYR A 13 31.18 37.48 -5.16
CA TYR A 13 29.99 36.76 -5.56
C TYR A 13 28.82 37.51 -4.94
N SER A 14 28.12 38.27 -5.77
CA SER A 14 26.98 39.09 -5.38
C SER A 14 26.00 38.18 -4.63
N SER A 15 25.66 38.55 -3.39
CA SER A 15 24.67 37.84 -2.57
C SER A 15 23.36 37.59 -3.33
N ARG A 16 23.04 38.47 -4.29
CA ARG A 16 21.91 38.37 -5.22
C ARG A 16 21.98 37.13 -6.12
N ASN A 17 23.15 36.79 -6.64
CA ASN A 17 23.32 35.61 -7.50
C ASN A 17 23.21 34.32 -6.68
N ARG A 18 23.69 34.35 -5.42
CA ARG A 18 23.50 33.24 -4.48
C ARG A 18 22.03 33.06 -4.12
N ALA A 19 21.30 34.15 -3.87
CA ALA A 19 19.87 34.10 -3.58
C ALA A 19 19.05 33.58 -4.77
N LEU A 20 19.32 34.04 -5.99
CA LEU A 20 18.67 33.56 -7.21
C LEU A 20 18.93 32.07 -7.45
N PHE A 21 20.19 31.63 -7.27
CA PHE A 21 20.54 30.22 -7.35
C PHE A 21 19.82 29.38 -6.30
N THR A 22 19.77 29.86 -5.05
CA THR A 22 19.04 29.18 -3.96
C THR A 22 17.54 29.08 -4.27
N VAL A 23 16.90 30.14 -4.75
CA VAL A 23 15.48 30.11 -5.13
C VAL A 23 15.24 29.11 -6.26
N PHE A 24 16.06 29.14 -7.32
CA PHE A 24 15.96 28.19 -8.42
C PHE A 24 16.13 26.74 -7.94
N PHE A 25 17.13 26.48 -7.09
CA PHE A 25 17.37 25.17 -6.52
C PHE A 25 16.20 24.70 -5.63
N VAL A 26 15.65 25.57 -4.80
CA VAL A 26 14.47 25.25 -3.96
C VAL A 26 13.24 24.95 -4.83
N VAL A 27 13.00 25.73 -5.88
CA VAL A 27 11.89 25.47 -6.82
C VAL A 27 12.08 24.15 -7.54
N LEU A 28 13.30 23.86 -8.04
CA LEU A 28 13.61 22.56 -8.64
C LEU A 28 13.44 21.41 -7.65
N LEU A 29 13.87 21.59 -6.40
CA LEU A 29 13.72 20.56 -5.37
C LEU A 29 12.24 20.30 -5.06
N ILE A 30 11.43 21.36 -4.92
CA ILE A 30 9.97 21.22 -4.73
C ILE A 30 9.34 20.52 -5.93
N ALA A 31 9.71 20.88 -7.16
CA ALA A 31 9.21 20.24 -8.38
C ALA A 31 9.60 18.77 -8.44
N PHE A 32 10.85 18.43 -8.10
CA PHE A 32 11.35 17.06 -8.06
C PHE A 32 10.64 16.23 -6.97
N VAL A 33 10.53 16.76 -5.75
CA VAL A 33 9.82 16.10 -4.64
C VAL A 33 8.36 15.92 -4.98
N SER A 34 7.70 16.92 -5.59
CA SER A 34 6.31 16.82 -6.03
C SER A 34 6.15 15.75 -7.11
N TYR A 35 7.00 15.76 -8.14
CA TYR A 35 6.96 14.76 -9.22
C TYR A 35 7.07 13.34 -8.67
N TYR A 36 8.01 13.07 -7.75
CA TYR A 36 8.13 11.77 -7.11
C TYR A 36 6.99 11.45 -6.14
N ALA A 37 6.44 12.46 -5.46
CA ALA A 37 5.31 12.27 -4.57
C ALA A 37 4.04 11.84 -5.33
N PHE A 38 3.81 12.43 -6.52
CA PHE A 38 2.61 12.21 -7.34
C PHE A 38 2.75 11.09 -8.38
N GLY A 39 3.94 10.87 -8.96
CA GLY A 39 4.13 9.93 -10.07
C GLY A 39 3.96 8.45 -9.73
N TYR A 40 4.04 8.09 -8.45
CA TYR A 40 3.90 6.70 -7.97
C TYR A 40 2.70 6.53 -7.03
N LYS A 41 1.61 7.27 -7.29
CA LYS A 41 0.38 7.12 -6.52
C LYS A 41 -0.38 5.88 -7.03
N MET A 42 -0.81 5.03 -6.11
CA MET A 42 -1.78 3.98 -6.38
C MET A 42 -3.17 4.50 -6.06
N GLU A 43 -4.08 4.32 -7.00
CA GLU A 43 -5.49 4.64 -6.79
C GLU A 43 -6.14 3.48 -6.04
N VAL A 44 -6.24 3.62 -4.72
CA VAL A 44 -6.88 2.63 -3.86
C VAL A 44 -8.20 3.18 -3.33
N VAL A 45 -9.25 2.39 -3.51
CA VAL A 45 -10.61 2.72 -3.08
C VAL A 45 -11.00 1.86 -1.89
N VAL A 46 -11.68 2.51 -0.95
CA VAL A 46 -12.30 1.87 0.21
C VAL A 46 -13.68 2.49 0.41
N PRO A 47 -14.56 1.88 1.21
CA PRO A 47 -15.81 2.51 1.58
C PRO A 47 -15.59 3.81 2.37
N SER A 48 -16.57 4.70 2.33
CA SER A 48 -16.66 5.88 3.18
C SER A 48 -16.60 5.47 4.66
N GLU A 49 -16.07 6.34 5.53
CA GLU A 49 -15.86 5.99 6.94
C GLU A 49 -17.17 5.66 7.70
N ASP A 50 -18.28 6.27 7.27
CA ASP A 50 -19.60 6.12 7.89
C ASP A 50 -20.26 4.76 7.58
N VAL A 51 -19.81 4.06 6.53
CA VAL A 51 -20.39 2.78 6.09
C VAL A 51 -20.00 1.67 7.06
N ASN A 52 -20.96 0.96 7.67
CA ASN A 52 -20.61 -0.15 8.56
C ASN A 52 -20.19 -1.40 7.77
N LEU A 53 -19.48 -2.30 8.46
CA LEU A 53 -19.03 -3.56 7.87
C LEU A 53 -20.21 -4.43 7.39
N SER A 54 -21.35 -4.38 8.09
CA SER A 54 -22.59 -5.06 7.70
C SER A 54 -23.28 -4.47 6.47
N ASP A 55 -22.95 -3.22 6.14
CA ASP A 55 -23.62 -2.43 5.10
C ASP A 55 -22.77 -2.38 3.82
N LEU A 56 -21.73 -3.23 3.74
CA LEU A 56 -20.89 -3.33 2.57
C LEU A 56 -21.69 -3.83 1.37
N THR A 57 -21.54 -3.10 0.27
CA THR A 57 -22.07 -3.44 -1.04
C THR A 57 -20.92 -3.49 -2.04
N PHE A 58 -21.02 -4.40 -3.00
CA PHE A 58 -19.96 -4.70 -3.95
C PHE A 58 -20.40 -4.39 -5.37
N ASN A 59 -19.44 -4.18 -6.26
CA ASN A 59 -19.76 -3.88 -7.65
C ASN A 59 -20.09 -5.16 -8.41
N ASP A 60 -21.39 -5.48 -8.46
CA ASP A 60 -21.91 -6.69 -9.09
C ASP A 60 -21.77 -6.68 -10.63
N ASP A 61 -21.49 -5.52 -11.25
CA ASP A 61 -21.20 -5.43 -12.69
C ASP A 61 -19.83 -6.02 -13.04
N VAL A 62 -18.93 -6.11 -12.06
CA VAL A 62 -17.53 -6.51 -12.24
C VAL A 62 -17.20 -7.80 -11.49
N PHE A 63 -17.76 -7.97 -10.30
CA PHE A 63 -17.47 -9.08 -9.40
C PHE A 63 -18.73 -9.89 -9.15
N SER A 64 -18.65 -11.22 -9.27
CA SER A 64 -19.74 -12.10 -8.84
C SER A 64 -19.41 -12.69 -7.48
N LEU A 65 -20.23 -12.40 -6.47
CA LEU A 65 -20.06 -12.97 -5.13
C LEU A 65 -20.34 -14.49 -5.16
N LEU A 66 -19.35 -15.29 -4.78
CA LEU A 66 -19.44 -16.76 -4.76
C LEU A 66 -19.77 -17.31 -3.36
N GLY A 67 -19.49 -16.56 -2.29
CA GLY A 67 -19.77 -16.97 -0.91
C GLY A 67 -18.69 -16.49 0.07
N GLU A 68 -18.51 -17.24 1.15
CA GLU A 68 -17.50 -16.96 2.17
C GLU A 68 -16.12 -17.46 1.73
N ALA A 69 -15.08 -16.65 1.97
CA ALA A 69 -13.70 -17.07 1.77
C ALA A 69 -13.18 -17.84 3.00
N PRO A 70 -12.28 -18.83 2.81
CA PRO A 70 -11.69 -19.56 3.92
C PRO A 70 -10.82 -18.65 4.79
N PHE A 71 -10.87 -18.86 6.11
CA PHE A 71 -10.03 -18.19 7.09
C PHE A 71 -9.15 -19.21 7.85
N PRO A 72 -7.88 -18.89 8.17
CA PRO A 72 -7.13 -17.71 7.77
C PRO A 72 -6.84 -17.63 6.26
N PRO A 73 -6.45 -16.45 5.74
CA PRO A 73 -6.18 -16.23 4.31
C PRO A 73 -5.18 -17.20 3.68
N ASP A 74 -4.29 -17.76 4.51
CA ASP A 74 -3.42 -18.86 4.13
C ASP A 74 -3.30 -19.88 5.28
N GLN A 75 -3.75 -21.10 5.01
CA GLN A 75 -3.69 -22.22 5.95
C GLN A 75 -2.24 -22.62 6.30
N GLY A 76 -1.30 -22.43 5.37
CA GLY A 76 0.13 -22.68 5.61
C GLY A 76 0.75 -21.72 6.62
N LEU A 77 0.13 -20.55 6.82
CA LEU A 77 0.58 -19.51 7.75
C LEU A 77 -0.33 -19.37 8.98
N ALA A 78 -1.31 -20.27 9.13
CA ALA A 78 -2.30 -20.23 10.22
C ALA A 78 -1.65 -20.28 11.61
N ASN A 79 -0.54 -20.98 11.75
CA ASN A 79 0.20 -21.10 13.01
C ASN A 79 1.12 -19.90 13.29
N GLY A 80 1.02 -18.83 12.50
CA GLY A 80 1.86 -17.66 12.59
C GLY A 80 3.27 -17.88 12.03
N VAL A 81 3.98 -16.77 11.86
CA VAL A 81 5.28 -16.69 11.21
C VAL A 81 6.31 -16.07 12.15
N SER A 82 7.56 -16.51 12.06
CA SER A 82 8.68 -15.91 12.80
C SER A 82 9.21 -14.73 12.01
N VAL A 83 9.30 -13.57 12.63
CA VAL A 83 9.84 -12.34 12.03
C VAL A 83 10.93 -11.81 12.94
N ASP A 84 12.13 -11.65 12.38
CA ASP A 84 13.24 -11.01 13.05
C ASP A 84 13.05 -9.49 13.03
N ARG A 85 13.09 -8.88 14.21
CA ARG A 85 13.10 -7.43 14.38
C ARG A 85 14.51 -6.87 14.15
N GLU A 86 14.58 -5.55 13.95
CA GLU A 86 15.85 -4.84 13.76
C GLU A 86 16.80 -4.93 14.96
N ASP A 87 16.26 -5.17 16.16
CA ASP A 87 17.01 -5.40 17.40
C ASP A 87 17.53 -6.84 17.57
N GLY A 88 17.21 -7.72 16.61
CA GLY A 88 17.59 -9.14 16.62
C GLY A 88 16.64 -10.05 17.40
N GLU A 89 15.55 -9.53 17.97
CA GLU A 89 14.52 -10.36 18.58
C GLU A 89 13.60 -10.98 17.52
N SER A 90 13.42 -12.30 17.56
CA SER A 90 12.42 -12.97 16.73
C SER A 90 11.06 -12.96 17.43
N ILE A 91 10.07 -12.32 16.80
CA ILE A 91 8.68 -12.36 17.26
C ILE A 91 7.85 -13.32 16.42
N ARG A 92 6.80 -13.89 17.01
CA ARG A 92 5.80 -14.68 16.28
C ARG A 92 4.60 -13.80 15.95
N VAL A 93 4.29 -13.67 14.68
CA VAL A 93 3.20 -12.83 14.15
C VAL A 93 2.12 -13.73 13.56
N PHE A 94 0.86 -13.42 13.84
CA PHE A 94 -0.30 -14.17 13.33
C PHE A 94 -1.15 -13.26 12.45
N TYR A 95 -2.01 -13.85 11.62
CA TYR A 95 -3.10 -13.08 11.01
C TYR A 95 -3.92 -12.41 12.12
N PRO A 96 -4.41 -11.17 11.89
CA PRO A 96 -5.42 -10.57 12.76
C PRO A 96 -6.58 -11.56 12.96
N PRO A 97 -7.15 -11.68 14.17
CA PRO A 97 -8.17 -12.68 14.44
C PRO A 97 -9.42 -12.46 13.57
N GLU A 98 -10.13 -13.55 13.30
CA GLU A 98 -11.48 -13.49 12.74
C GLU A 98 -12.45 -13.13 13.86
N ASP A 99 -12.82 -11.86 13.91
CA ASP A 99 -13.80 -11.31 14.83
C ASP A 99 -14.83 -10.46 14.06
N ASN A 100 -15.71 -9.77 14.79
CA ASN A 100 -16.76 -8.93 14.17
C ASN A 100 -16.21 -7.70 13.41
N SER A 101 -14.89 -7.52 13.32
CA SER A 101 -14.25 -6.45 12.56
C SER A 101 -13.85 -6.85 11.14
N VAL A 102 -13.99 -8.13 10.76
CA VAL A 102 -13.62 -8.65 9.44
C VAL A 102 -14.77 -9.32 8.70
N VAL A 103 -14.79 -9.15 7.38
CA VAL A 103 -15.63 -9.90 6.45
C VAL A 103 -14.73 -10.64 5.46
N CYS A 104 -15.03 -11.92 5.24
CA CYS A 104 -14.26 -12.85 4.42
C CYS A 104 -15.12 -13.34 3.25
N LEU A 105 -14.87 -12.88 2.03
CA LEU A 105 -15.71 -13.16 0.87
C LEU A 105 -14.90 -13.69 -0.31
N GLN A 106 -15.50 -14.59 -1.07
CA GLN A 106 -14.94 -15.08 -2.33
C GLN A 106 -15.71 -14.47 -3.50
N PHE A 107 -14.98 -13.94 -4.48
CA PHE A 107 -15.54 -13.38 -5.70
C PHE A 107 -14.98 -14.07 -6.93
N GLU A 108 -15.77 -14.09 -8.00
CA GLU A 108 -15.30 -14.35 -9.36
C GLU A 108 -15.00 -13.02 -10.06
N VAL A 109 -13.84 -12.95 -10.72
CA VAL A 109 -13.44 -11.90 -11.65
C VAL A 109 -12.80 -12.55 -12.88
N ASN A 110 -13.29 -12.24 -14.08
CA ASN A 110 -12.79 -12.82 -15.34
C ASN A 110 -12.64 -14.36 -15.28
N SER A 111 -13.67 -15.06 -14.79
CA SER A 111 -13.70 -16.53 -14.62
C SER A 111 -12.60 -17.11 -13.71
N ARG A 112 -12.05 -16.29 -12.81
CA ARG A 112 -11.08 -16.68 -11.80
C ARG A 112 -11.54 -16.25 -10.42
N ASN A 113 -11.20 -17.06 -9.42
CA ASN A 113 -11.63 -16.80 -8.05
C ASN A 113 -10.59 -15.98 -7.30
N ILE A 114 -11.04 -14.95 -6.60
CA ILE A 114 -10.26 -14.19 -5.64
C ILE A 114 -10.91 -14.30 -4.26
N ASN A 115 -10.08 -14.32 -3.21
CA ASN A 115 -10.56 -14.21 -1.84
C ASN A 115 -10.27 -12.80 -1.33
N VAL A 116 -11.26 -12.17 -0.73
CA VAL A 116 -11.24 -10.78 -0.30
C VAL A 116 -11.54 -10.74 1.20
N TYR A 117 -10.67 -10.09 1.96
CA TYR A 117 -10.77 -9.95 3.41
C TYR A 117 -10.76 -8.46 3.73
N ILE A 118 -11.79 -7.99 4.42
CA ILE A 118 -12.01 -6.56 4.65
C ILE A 118 -12.15 -6.33 6.14
N TRP A 119 -11.25 -5.55 6.71
CA TRP A 119 -11.32 -5.10 8.11
C TRP A 119 -11.83 -3.67 8.19
N LYS A 120 -12.79 -3.42 9.09
CA LYS A 120 -13.15 -2.08 9.56
C LYS A 120 -12.67 -1.89 10.99
N THR A 121 -11.72 -0.99 11.20
CA THR A 121 -11.16 -0.73 12.53
C THR A 121 -11.72 0.56 13.16
N PHE A 122 -11.41 0.79 14.43
CA PHE A 122 -11.91 1.97 15.15
C PHE A 122 -11.14 3.26 14.83
N SER A 123 -9.91 3.16 14.31
CA SER A 123 -9.04 4.31 14.04
C SER A 123 -8.09 4.05 12.87
N VAL A 124 -7.58 5.13 12.25
CA VAL A 124 -6.59 5.02 11.16
C VAL A 124 -5.32 4.32 11.63
N ASP A 125 -4.87 4.58 12.86
CA ASP A 125 -3.67 3.94 13.41
C ASP A 125 -3.88 2.44 13.66
N SER A 126 -5.07 2.04 14.10
CA SER A 126 -5.47 0.63 14.20
C SER A 126 -5.46 -0.05 12.84
N ALA A 127 -6.04 0.59 11.80
CA ALA A 127 -6.01 0.07 10.43
C ALA A 127 -4.57 -0.10 9.91
N ARG A 128 -3.70 0.87 10.17
CA ARG A 128 -2.28 0.79 9.80
C ARG A 128 -1.56 -0.35 10.50
N SER A 129 -1.84 -0.57 11.78
CA SER A 129 -1.28 -1.70 12.54
C SER A 129 -1.74 -3.06 11.99
N VAL A 130 -3.02 -3.17 11.63
CA VAL A 130 -3.57 -4.36 10.95
C VAL A 130 -2.87 -4.57 9.61
N TRP A 131 -2.74 -3.54 8.80
CA TRP A 131 -2.02 -3.60 7.52
C TRP A 131 -0.56 -4.04 7.70
N ASP A 132 0.16 -3.48 8.69
CA ASP A 132 1.55 -3.85 8.98
C ASP A 132 1.67 -5.31 9.41
N THR A 133 0.74 -5.79 10.23
CA THR A 133 0.66 -7.20 10.64
C THR A 133 0.44 -8.11 9.43
N LEU A 134 -0.53 -7.79 8.57
CA LEU A 134 -0.81 -8.54 7.36
C LEU A 134 0.39 -8.56 6.40
N PHE A 135 1.04 -7.42 6.21
CA PHE A 135 2.24 -7.32 5.39
C PHE A 135 3.36 -8.22 5.93
N LEU A 136 3.61 -8.23 7.23
CA LEU A 136 4.63 -9.09 7.84
C LEU A 136 4.32 -10.58 7.63
N VAL A 137 3.06 -10.99 7.80
CA VAL A 137 2.65 -12.39 7.59
C VAL A 137 2.79 -12.79 6.13
N GLU A 138 2.28 -11.98 5.19
CA GLU A 138 2.27 -12.33 3.77
C GLU A 138 3.64 -12.19 3.12
N ALA A 139 4.48 -11.28 3.60
CA ALA A 139 5.84 -11.08 3.07
C ALA A 139 6.87 -12.04 3.69
N SER A 140 6.53 -12.83 4.71
CA SER A 140 7.44 -13.81 5.30
C SER A 140 7.72 -15.01 4.40
N VAL A 141 6.87 -15.22 3.38
CA VAL A 141 7.01 -16.32 2.42
C VAL A 141 8.04 -15.94 1.35
N LEU A 142 8.66 -16.92 0.69
CA LEU A 142 9.54 -16.64 -0.46
C LEU A 142 8.76 -15.92 -1.57
N THR A 143 9.19 -14.71 -1.90
CA THR A 143 8.55 -13.84 -2.89
C THR A 143 9.40 -13.73 -4.16
N ARG A 144 8.73 -13.66 -5.31
CA ARG A 144 9.34 -13.29 -6.59
C ARG A 144 9.41 -11.77 -6.70
N ASP A 145 8.28 -11.12 -6.44
CA ASP A 145 8.14 -9.66 -6.49
C ASP A 145 7.51 -9.17 -5.18
N LEU A 146 8.08 -8.11 -4.61
CA LEU A 146 7.61 -7.48 -3.39
C LEU A 146 7.61 -5.95 -3.58
N GLY A 147 6.41 -5.37 -3.63
CA GLY A 147 6.19 -3.93 -3.71
C GLY A 147 5.52 -3.42 -2.44
N ARG A 148 5.97 -2.27 -1.93
CA ARG A 148 5.37 -1.59 -0.77
C ARG A 148 5.40 -0.08 -0.92
N ILE A 149 4.28 0.56 -0.66
CA ILE A 149 4.10 2.02 -0.64
C ILE A 149 3.43 2.41 0.67
N LYS A 150 4.02 3.37 1.39
CA LYS A 150 3.41 4.01 2.56
C LYS A 150 3.31 5.52 2.31
N LYS A 151 2.09 6.03 2.15
CA LYS A 151 1.78 7.46 2.00
C LYS A 151 0.96 7.94 3.21
N PRO A 152 0.88 9.25 3.48
CA PRO A 152 0.09 9.78 4.60
C PRO A 152 -1.41 9.44 4.52
N ASP A 153 -1.95 9.25 3.31
CA ASP A 153 -3.36 8.97 3.04
C ASP A 153 -3.69 7.48 2.89
N TYR A 154 -2.72 6.66 2.46
CA TYR A 154 -2.92 5.22 2.28
C TYR A 154 -1.63 4.40 2.35
N TYR A 155 -1.74 3.12 2.71
CA TYR A 155 -0.69 2.11 2.52
C TYR A 155 -1.11 1.10 1.45
N TYR A 156 -0.15 0.57 0.71
CA TYR A 156 -0.37 -0.42 -0.35
C TYR A 156 0.81 -1.38 -0.44
N ALA A 157 0.55 -2.66 -0.68
CA ALA A 157 1.55 -3.67 -0.99
C ALA A 157 1.04 -4.64 -2.05
N LYS A 158 1.99 -5.10 -2.87
CA LYS A 158 1.84 -6.19 -3.83
C LYS A 158 2.87 -7.25 -3.50
N ILE A 159 2.42 -8.48 -3.35
CA ILE A 159 3.27 -9.62 -2.99
C ILE A 159 2.99 -10.73 -3.98
N VAL A 160 3.98 -11.09 -4.79
CA VAL A 160 3.90 -12.22 -5.72
C VAL A 160 4.79 -13.33 -5.18
N ARG A 161 4.20 -14.50 -4.92
CA ARG A 161 4.95 -15.64 -4.37
C ARG A 161 5.88 -16.25 -5.39
N PHE A 162 6.94 -16.89 -4.89
CA PHE A 162 7.89 -17.60 -5.73
C PHE A 162 7.18 -18.66 -6.59
N GLY A 163 7.53 -18.70 -7.88
CA GLY A 163 6.82 -19.49 -8.89
C GLY A 163 5.72 -18.72 -9.64
N GLY A 164 5.37 -17.50 -9.22
CA GLY A 164 4.44 -16.61 -9.94
C GLY A 164 3.01 -17.13 -10.00
N ARG A 165 2.64 -18.01 -9.07
CA ARG A 165 1.33 -18.66 -9.02
C ARG A 165 0.39 -18.07 -7.99
N ASP A 166 0.83 -17.19 -7.12
CA ASP A 166 -0.07 -16.54 -6.18
C ASP A 166 0.29 -15.06 -6.07
N GLN A 167 -0.74 -14.23 -6.06
CA GLN A 167 -0.61 -12.80 -5.80
C GLN A 167 -1.47 -12.39 -4.61
N THR A 168 -0.89 -11.58 -3.73
CA THR A 168 -1.58 -10.89 -2.66
C THR A 168 -1.51 -9.38 -2.92
N LEU A 169 -2.66 -8.71 -2.87
CA LEU A 169 -2.77 -7.25 -2.81
C LEU A 169 -3.24 -6.88 -1.40
N ILE A 170 -2.63 -5.85 -0.80
CA ILE A 170 -3.02 -5.37 0.53
C ILE A 170 -3.02 -3.85 0.53
N TRP A 171 -4.13 -3.22 0.87
CA TRP A 171 -4.17 -1.76 1.02
C TRP A 171 -4.93 -1.31 2.26
N GLN A 172 -4.59 -0.12 2.73
CA GLN A 172 -5.22 0.54 3.86
C GLN A 172 -5.49 1.99 3.47
N LYS A 173 -6.72 2.47 3.70
CA LYS A 173 -7.12 3.87 3.55
C LYS A 173 -8.19 4.17 4.60
N GLY A 174 -8.06 5.32 5.28
CA GLY A 174 -8.94 5.64 6.43
C GLY A 174 -8.90 4.55 7.50
N LYS A 175 -10.07 4.06 7.92
CA LYS A 175 -10.21 3.00 8.94
C LYS A 175 -10.25 1.58 8.36
N TRP A 176 -10.12 1.46 7.04
CA TRP A 176 -10.29 0.22 6.29
C TRP A 176 -8.97 -0.43 5.93
N VAL A 177 -8.94 -1.76 5.97
CA VAL A 177 -7.86 -2.57 5.41
C VAL A 177 -8.49 -3.63 4.53
N VAL A 178 -7.94 -3.81 3.33
CA VAL A 178 -8.40 -4.83 2.39
C VAL A 178 -7.21 -5.69 2.01
N LEU A 179 -7.40 -7.01 2.03
CA LEU A 179 -6.47 -8.01 1.54
C LEU A 179 -7.17 -8.84 0.48
N VAL A 180 -6.55 -8.96 -0.68
CA VAL A 180 -7.06 -9.77 -1.79
C VAL A 180 -6.02 -10.83 -2.15
N LYS A 181 -6.46 -12.08 -2.21
CA LYS A 181 -5.68 -13.26 -2.61
C LYS A 181 -6.16 -13.73 -3.97
N SER A 182 -5.24 -13.88 -4.90
CA SER A 182 -5.44 -14.53 -6.20
C SER A 182 -4.70 -15.87 -6.19
N PRO A 183 -5.34 -16.96 -5.70
CA PRO A 183 -4.70 -18.27 -5.62
C PRO A 183 -4.55 -18.88 -7.01
N GLY A 184 -3.36 -19.37 -7.35
CA GLY A 184 -3.09 -20.05 -8.62
C GLY A 184 -2.81 -19.14 -9.82
N PHE A 185 -2.83 -17.81 -9.68
CA PHE A 185 -2.46 -16.88 -10.75
C PHE A 185 -1.87 -15.55 -10.26
N THR A 186 -1.31 -14.78 -11.20
CA THR A 186 -0.97 -13.36 -11.03
C THR A 186 -1.93 -12.53 -11.87
N LEU A 187 -2.30 -11.36 -11.35
CA LEU A 187 -3.21 -10.44 -12.00
C LEU A 187 -2.47 -9.66 -13.09
N GLU A 188 -3.16 -9.44 -14.21
CA GLU A 188 -2.70 -8.43 -15.17
C GLU A 188 -2.87 -7.02 -14.60
N GLU A 189 -2.18 -6.03 -15.17
CA GLU A 189 -2.18 -4.65 -14.65
C GLU A 189 -3.60 -4.04 -14.64
N ASP A 190 -4.40 -4.32 -15.66
CA ASP A 190 -5.79 -3.85 -15.73
C ASP A 190 -6.68 -4.52 -14.68
N GLU A 191 -6.46 -5.79 -14.36
CA GLU A 191 -7.22 -6.51 -13.33
C GLU A 191 -6.85 -6.07 -11.93
N GLU A 192 -5.55 -5.81 -11.70
CA GLU A 192 -5.08 -5.19 -10.46
C GLU A 192 -5.75 -3.83 -10.26
N ARG A 193 -5.73 -2.96 -11.27
CA ARG A 193 -6.41 -1.67 -11.21
C ARG A 193 -7.91 -1.84 -10.93
N LEU A 194 -8.56 -2.76 -11.63
CA LEU A 194 -9.98 -3.06 -11.46
C LEU A 194 -10.31 -3.46 -10.02
N ILE A 195 -9.53 -4.34 -9.41
CA ILE A 195 -9.71 -4.73 -8.00
C ILE A 195 -9.50 -3.54 -7.06
N LEU A 196 -8.50 -2.70 -7.31
CA LEU A 196 -8.18 -1.58 -6.42
C LEU A 196 -9.21 -0.44 -6.48
N THR A 197 -9.91 -0.26 -7.61
CA THR A 197 -10.84 0.87 -7.82
C THR A 197 -12.31 0.47 -7.83
N GLU A 198 -12.63 -0.76 -8.26
CA GLU A 198 -14.00 -1.19 -8.53
C GLU A 198 -14.57 -2.21 -7.55
N LEU A 199 -13.82 -2.71 -6.57
CA LEU A 199 -14.29 -3.77 -5.66
C LEU A 199 -15.63 -3.44 -4.95
N PHE A 200 -15.76 -2.21 -4.46
CA PHE A 200 -16.94 -1.75 -3.73
C PHE A 200 -17.98 -1.12 -4.66
N ASP A 201 -19.26 -1.12 -4.30
CA ASP A 201 -20.28 -0.41 -5.08
C ASP A 201 -19.99 1.10 -5.11
N SER A 202 -20.24 1.75 -6.26
CA SER A 202 -19.95 3.17 -6.47
C SER A 202 -20.61 4.11 -5.44
N SER A 203 -21.76 3.72 -4.88
CA SER A 203 -22.52 4.52 -3.91
C SER A 203 -21.86 4.64 -2.54
N ILE A 204 -20.93 3.74 -2.20
CA ILE A 204 -20.29 3.70 -0.88
C ILE A 204 -18.82 4.12 -0.90
N ARG A 205 -18.20 4.35 -2.06
CA ARG A 205 -16.76 4.63 -2.23
C ARG A 205 -16.34 5.99 -1.65
N SER A 206 -15.07 6.11 -1.26
CA SER A 206 -14.36 7.35 -0.89
C SER A 206 -12.99 7.47 -1.55
#